data_AF-X0WGY7-F1
#
_entry.id   AF-X0WGY7-F1
#
_cell.length_a   1.000
_cell.length_b   1.000
_cell.length_c   1.000
_cell.angle_alpha   90.00
_cell.angle_beta   90.00
_cell.angle_gamma   90.00
#
_symmetry.space_group_name_H-M   'P 1'
#
loop_
_entity.id
_entity.type
_entity.pdbx_description
1 polymer ?
#
loop_
_entity_poly.entity_id
_entity_poly.type
_entity_poly.pdbx_seq_one_letter_code
_entity_poly.pdbx_strand_id
1 'polypeptide(L)'
;CRIRPSLVEARAPALLEDHGRFMRALEAEDLLDRAVELLPTDEGLLERRKEGRGLTRPELSVLVAYAKITVFSEITRSDVPDDPYMERLLFDYMPGPIRAKYKGVLQTHRLRREIIATVAANALVNEAGPTLHNRLREETGASVGEIVRAFIIVREVYGMPGIADEINTLDNKVSASTQTEMHLALSDMIAAQSLRLLQGGGNRSIGEAIALYGPGVERIAATADGVITDFSKKRLAQRSAELIDAGAPKELAQ
;
A
#
# COMPACT_ATOMS: atom_id res chain seq x y z
N CYS A 1 11.63 -6.28 6.19
CA CYS A 1 10.64 -5.20 6.28
C CYS A 1 11.37 -3.86 6.13
N ARG A 2 11.67 -3.41 4.89
CA ARG A 2 12.24 -2.08 4.67
C ARG A 2 11.06 -1.10 4.67
N ILE A 3 10.91 -0.33 5.74
CA ILE A 3 10.14 0.92 5.64
C ILE A 3 10.80 1.71 4.50
N ARG A 4 10.02 2.30 3.60
CA ARG A 4 10.55 3.11 2.48
C ARG A 4 10.26 4.60 2.74
N PRO A 5 10.96 5.26 3.70
CA PRO A 5 10.75 6.68 3.98
C PRO A 5 10.87 7.57 2.74
N SER A 6 11.72 7.16 1.79
CA SER A 6 11.94 7.89 0.52
C SER A 6 10.69 8.01 -0.34
N LEU A 7 9.79 7.01 -0.33
CA LEU A 7 8.53 7.08 -1.09
C LEU A 7 7.57 8.09 -0.47
N VAL A 8 7.41 8.03 0.86
CA VAL A 8 6.52 8.92 1.59
C VAL A 8 7.03 10.36 1.51
N GLU A 9 8.34 10.56 1.61
CA GLU A 9 8.99 11.86 1.46
C GLU A 9 8.80 12.44 0.05
N ALA A 10 8.99 11.64 -1.00
CA ALA A 10 8.80 12.09 -2.38
C ALA A 10 7.37 12.58 -2.66
N ARG A 11 6.38 12.06 -1.93
CA ARG A 11 4.97 12.47 -2.02
C ARG A 11 4.54 13.51 -1.00
N ALA A 12 5.40 13.88 -0.06
CA ALA A 12 5.02 14.67 1.10
C ALA A 12 4.34 16.01 0.74
N PRO A 13 4.79 16.76 -0.29
CA PRO A 13 4.11 17.98 -0.70
C PRO A 13 2.72 17.72 -1.30
N ALA A 14 2.60 16.70 -2.17
CA ALA A 14 1.35 16.37 -2.86
C ALA A 14 0.28 15.84 -1.90
N LEU A 15 0.70 15.15 -0.83
CA LEU A 15 -0.19 14.54 0.16
C LEU A 15 -0.32 15.38 1.44
N LEU A 16 0.17 16.62 1.47
CA LEU A 16 0.17 17.43 2.69
C LEU A 16 -1.23 17.62 3.29
N GLU A 17 -2.25 17.74 2.43
CA GLU A 17 -3.63 17.84 2.89
C GLU A 17 -4.13 16.54 3.52
N ASP A 18 -3.82 15.39 2.91
CA ASP A 18 -4.14 14.06 3.43
C ASP A 18 -3.43 13.83 4.77
N HIS A 19 -2.17 14.27 4.92
CA HIS A 19 -1.45 14.23 6.19
C HIS A 19 -2.14 15.08 7.27
N GLY A 20 -2.59 16.28 6.91
CA GLY A 20 -3.34 17.16 7.81
C GLY A 20 -4.67 16.54 8.25
N ARG A 21 -5.43 15.96 7.32
CA ARG A 21 -6.70 15.28 7.65
C ARG A 21 -6.46 14.08 8.56
N PHE A 22 -5.42 13.29 8.29
CA PHE A 22 -5.08 12.15 9.14
C PHE A 22 -4.66 12.57 10.55
N MET A 23 -3.84 13.62 10.71
CA MET A 23 -3.50 14.16 12.03
C MET A 23 -4.74 14.58 12.81
N ARG A 24 -5.67 15.30 12.18
CA ARG A 24 -6.93 15.72 12.82
C ARG A 24 -7.82 14.53 13.19
N ALA A 25 -7.85 13.49 12.37
CA ALA A 25 -8.58 12.26 12.70
C ALA A 25 -7.99 11.58 13.95
N LEU A 26 -6.66 11.50 14.05
CA LEU A 26 -6.00 10.94 15.24
C LEU A 26 -6.24 11.79 16.51
N GLU A 27 -6.23 13.11 16.39
CA GLU A 27 -6.56 14.01 17.50
C GLU A 27 -8.01 13.85 17.96
N ALA A 28 -8.96 13.71 17.03
CA ALA A 28 -10.36 13.51 17.34
C ALA A 28 -10.62 12.17 18.08
N GLU A 29 -9.75 11.19 17.88
CA GLU A 29 -9.77 9.89 18.57
C GLU A 29 -8.91 9.87 19.85
N ASP A 30 -8.37 11.02 20.29
CA ASP A 30 -7.45 11.15 21.44
C ASP A 30 -6.19 10.27 21.34
N LEU A 31 -5.75 9.99 20.11
CA LEU A 31 -4.57 9.16 19.83
C LEU A 31 -3.31 9.99 19.64
N LEU A 32 -3.43 11.25 19.22
CA LEU A 32 -2.31 12.12 18.87
C LEU A 32 -2.39 13.45 19.60
N ASP A 33 -1.27 13.87 20.16
CA ASP A 33 -1.01 15.26 20.53
C ASP A 33 0.11 15.79 19.63
N ARG A 34 -0.25 16.70 18.71
CA ARG A 34 0.71 17.26 17.74
C ARG A 34 1.84 18.04 18.41
N ALA A 35 1.59 18.68 19.55
CA ALA A 35 2.62 19.46 20.24
C ALA A 35 3.66 18.54 20.89
N VAL A 36 3.23 17.42 21.45
CA VAL A 36 4.11 16.40 22.04
C VAL A 36 4.96 15.72 20.96
N GLU A 37 4.35 15.38 19.82
CA GLU A 37 5.02 14.72 18.70
C GLU A 37 5.79 15.69 17.77
N LEU A 38 5.81 16.99 18.10
CA LEU A 38 6.49 18.05 17.33
C LEU A 38 5.99 18.14 15.88
N LEU A 39 4.71 17.88 15.66
CA LEU A 39 4.04 17.99 14.36
C LEU A 39 3.50 19.41 14.13
N PRO A 40 3.45 19.88 12.87
CA PRO A 40 2.99 21.23 12.56
C PRO A 40 1.50 21.43 12.86
N THR A 41 1.16 22.65 13.29
CA THR A 41 -0.22 23.13 13.40
C THR A 41 -0.87 23.30 12.03
N ASP A 42 -2.19 23.53 11.99
CA ASP A 42 -2.90 23.79 10.73
C ASP A 42 -2.39 25.05 10.02
N GLU A 43 -1.99 26.09 10.77
CA GLU A 43 -1.32 27.27 10.22
C GLU A 43 0.04 26.91 9.59
N GLY A 44 0.84 26.10 10.28
CA GLY A 44 2.13 25.63 9.77
C GLY A 44 2.00 24.78 8.50
N LEU A 45 0.95 23.95 8.42
CA LEU A 45 0.63 23.18 7.21
C LEU A 45 0.23 24.09 6.05
N LEU A 46 -0.56 25.14 6.31
CA LEU A 46 -0.97 26.10 5.29
C LEU A 46 0.23 26.85 4.70
N GLU A 47 1.15 27.32 5.55
CA GLU A 47 2.36 28.00 5.09
C GLU A 47 3.24 27.08 4.23
N ARG A 48 3.45 25.83 4.67
CA ARG A 48 4.19 24.85 3.86
C ARG A 48 3.53 24.57 2.52
N ARG A 49 2.19 24.51 2.48
CA ARG A 49 1.45 24.35 1.22
C ARG A 49 1.73 25.49 0.24
N LYS A 50 1.74 26.75 0.72
CA LYS A 50 2.05 27.93 -0.10
C LYS A 50 3.46 27.88 -0.68
N GLU A 51 4.39 27.32 0.07
CA GLU A 51 5.79 27.15 -0.34
C GLU A 51 6.05 25.87 -1.14
N GLY A 52 5.02 25.05 -1.41
CA GLY A 52 5.16 23.77 -2.10
C GLY A 52 5.96 22.72 -1.30
N ARG A 53 6.04 22.87 0.03
CA ARG A 53 6.75 21.96 0.94
C ARG A 53 5.81 20.95 1.58
N GLY A 54 6.34 19.76 1.89
CA GLY A 54 5.63 18.70 2.61
C GLY A 54 5.98 18.61 4.10
N LEU A 55 5.56 17.52 4.72
CA LEU A 55 6.12 17.10 6.01
C LEU A 55 7.57 16.63 5.85
N THR A 56 8.36 16.80 6.91
CA THR A 56 9.74 16.35 6.98
C THR A 56 9.82 14.85 7.26
N ARG A 57 10.99 14.23 7.03
CA ARG A 57 11.17 12.78 7.29
C ARG A 57 10.85 12.35 8.72
N PRO A 58 11.28 13.08 9.78
CA PRO A 58 10.89 12.74 11.14
C PRO A 58 9.36 12.79 11.35
N GLU A 59 8.72 13.86 10.89
CA GLU A 59 7.25 14.04 11.00
C GLU A 59 6.49 12.93 10.25
N LEU A 60 6.95 12.55 9.05
CA LEU A 60 6.37 11.43 8.30
C LEU A 60 6.57 10.09 9.01
N SER A 61 7.69 9.90 9.70
CA SER A 61 7.96 8.68 10.46
C SER A 61 6.98 8.51 11.62
N VAL A 62 6.62 9.63 12.28
CA VAL A 62 5.56 9.67 13.29
C VAL A 62 4.22 9.23 12.67
N LEU A 63 3.81 9.83 11.55
CA LEU A 63 2.55 9.43 10.89
C LEU A 63 2.54 7.97 10.44
N VAL A 64 3.67 7.45 9.95
CA VAL A 64 3.79 6.03 9.59
C VAL A 64 3.62 5.13 10.82
N ALA A 65 4.17 5.51 11.97
CA ALA A 65 4.00 4.75 13.20
C ALA A 65 2.53 4.74 13.65
N TYR A 66 1.90 5.91 13.72
CA TYR A 66 0.48 6.01 14.07
C TYR A 66 -0.43 5.26 13.11
N ALA A 67 -0.21 5.39 11.80
CA ALA A 67 -0.97 4.64 10.79
C ALA A 67 -0.86 3.13 11.00
N LYS A 68 0.32 2.60 11.35
CA LYS A 68 0.47 1.17 11.63
C LYS A 68 -0.27 0.74 12.89
N ILE A 69 -0.23 1.56 13.94
CA ILE A 69 -0.91 1.29 15.21
C ILE A 69 -2.43 1.28 15.02
N THR A 70 -2.99 2.30 14.37
CA THR A 70 -4.44 2.41 14.15
C THR A 70 -4.93 1.29 13.24
N VAL A 71 -4.28 1.09 12.10
CA VAL A 71 -4.63 0.02 11.15
C VAL A 71 -4.51 -1.36 11.80
N PHE A 72 -3.45 -1.62 12.58
CA PHE A 72 -3.31 -2.88 13.33
C PHE A 72 -4.49 -3.10 14.28
N SER A 73 -4.85 -2.08 15.07
CA SER A 73 -5.92 -2.14 16.07
C SER A 73 -7.28 -2.43 15.40
N GLU A 74 -7.58 -1.74 14.30
CA GLU A 74 -8.82 -1.93 13.55
C GLU A 74 -8.87 -3.29 12.84
N ILE A 75 -7.78 -3.73 12.19
CA ILE A 75 -7.72 -5.05 11.56
C ILE A 75 -7.91 -6.16 12.60
N THR A 76 -7.27 -6.06 13.76
CA THR A 76 -7.35 -7.07 14.82
C THR A 76 -8.79 -7.25 15.33
N ARG A 77 -9.63 -6.21 15.23
CA ARG A 77 -11.06 -6.25 15.61
C ARG A 77 -12.00 -6.62 14.46
N SER A 78 -11.50 -6.67 13.23
CA SER A 78 -12.26 -7.03 12.03
C SER A 78 -12.31 -8.55 11.79
N ASP A 79 -13.02 -8.98 10.76
CA ASP A 79 -13.07 -10.36 10.27
C ASP A 79 -11.91 -10.71 9.32
N VAL A 80 -11.12 -9.71 8.88
CA VAL A 80 -10.03 -9.90 7.91
C VAL A 80 -9.02 -10.97 8.36
N PRO A 81 -8.56 -11.01 9.63
CA PRO A 81 -7.62 -12.05 10.04
C PRO A 81 -8.19 -13.47 10.01
N ASP A 82 -9.52 -13.64 9.93
CA ASP A 82 -10.19 -14.94 9.87
C ASP A 82 -10.38 -15.44 8.43
N ASP A 83 -10.12 -14.61 7.42
CA ASP A 83 -10.15 -15.05 6.04
C ASP A 83 -9.08 -16.13 5.82
N PRO A 84 -9.44 -17.33 5.31
CA PRO A 84 -8.50 -18.44 5.11
C PRO A 84 -7.30 -18.04 4.24
N TYR A 85 -7.50 -17.08 3.33
CA TYR A 85 -6.43 -16.58 2.47
C TYR A 85 -5.35 -15.82 3.24
N MET A 86 -5.65 -15.29 4.42
CA MET A 86 -4.69 -14.56 5.25
C MET A 86 -3.75 -15.48 6.04
N GLU A 87 -4.03 -16.78 6.12
CA GLU A 87 -3.16 -17.75 6.81
C GLU A 87 -1.75 -17.81 6.21
N ARG A 88 -1.59 -17.54 4.91
CA ARG A 88 -0.27 -17.48 4.29
C ARG A 88 0.61 -16.38 4.89
N LEU A 89 0.04 -15.24 5.28
CA LEU A 89 0.81 -14.17 5.95
C LEU A 89 1.37 -14.64 7.29
N LEU A 90 0.61 -15.46 8.03
CA LEU A 90 1.09 -16.11 9.25
C LEU A 90 2.26 -17.05 8.95
N PHE A 91 2.14 -17.88 7.93
CA PHE A 91 3.17 -18.86 7.59
C PHE A 91 4.44 -18.19 7.06
N ASP A 92 4.32 -17.18 6.22
CA ASP A 92 5.46 -16.46 5.62
C ASP A 92 6.19 -15.59 6.63
N TYR A 93 5.52 -15.17 7.70
CA TYR A 93 6.15 -14.51 8.83
C TYR A 93 7.06 -15.46 9.64
N MET A 94 6.77 -16.76 9.64
CA MET A 94 7.49 -17.75 10.43
C MET A 94 8.77 -18.22 9.72
N PRO A 95 9.88 -18.44 10.44
CA PRO A 95 11.05 -19.11 9.90
C PRO A 95 10.71 -20.48 9.30
N GLY A 96 11.35 -20.84 8.19
CA GLY A 96 11.09 -22.07 7.44
C GLY A 96 10.98 -23.36 8.28
N PRO A 97 11.87 -23.60 9.26
CA PRO A 97 11.79 -24.79 10.12
C PRO A 97 10.52 -24.82 11.00
N ILE A 98 10.07 -23.66 11.50
CA ILE A 98 8.86 -23.55 12.32
C ILE A 98 7.62 -23.80 11.46
N ARG A 99 7.58 -23.19 10.27
CA ARG A 99 6.49 -23.37 9.30
C ARG A 99 6.29 -24.84 8.91
N ALA A 100 7.38 -25.58 8.65
CA ALA A 100 7.30 -26.98 8.25
C ALA A 100 6.84 -27.91 9.39
N LYS A 101 7.33 -27.68 10.62
CA LYS A 101 7.12 -28.60 11.75
C LYS A 101 5.83 -28.33 12.54
N TYR A 102 5.34 -27.08 12.56
CA TYR A 102 4.26 -26.65 13.45
C TYR A 102 3.05 -26.06 12.72
N LYS A 103 2.85 -26.38 11.44
CA LYS A 103 1.77 -25.81 10.60
C LYS A 103 0.39 -25.85 11.27
N GLY A 104 -0.02 -27.00 11.81
CA GLY A 104 -1.32 -27.15 12.48
C GLY A 104 -1.44 -26.37 13.80
N VAL A 105 -0.34 -26.24 14.55
CA VAL A 105 -0.32 -25.48 15.82
C VAL A 105 -0.40 -23.97 15.56
N LEU A 106 0.22 -23.50 14.48
CA LEU A 106 0.18 -22.10 14.08
C LEU A 106 -1.25 -21.63 13.78
N GLN A 107 -2.08 -22.48 13.16
CA GLN A 107 -3.48 -22.16 12.85
C GLN A 107 -4.35 -21.97 14.11
N THR A 108 -4.00 -22.61 15.22
CA THR A 108 -4.70 -22.46 16.51
C THR A 108 -3.97 -21.53 17.48
N HIS A 109 -2.94 -20.82 17.02
CA HIS A 109 -2.10 -20.01 17.90
C HIS A 109 -2.88 -18.80 18.43
N ARG A 110 -2.73 -18.50 19.74
CA ARG A 110 -3.45 -17.40 20.40
C ARG A 110 -3.20 -16.04 19.74
N LEU A 111 -1.98 -15.81 19.23
CA LEU A 111 -1.59 -14.57 18.54
C LEU A 111 -1.80 -14.61 17.01
N ARG A 112 -2.56 -15.58 16.49
CA ARG A 112 -2.75 -15.73 15.03
C ARG A 112 -3.27 -14.44 14.40
N ARG A 113 -4.30 -13.84 15.00
CA ARG A 113 -4.96 -12.63 14.51
C ARG A 113 -4.01 -11.44 14.53
N GLU A 114 -3.28 -11.28 15.63
CA GLU A 114 -2.34 -10.19 15.86
C GLU A 114 -1.15 -10.26 14.90
N ILE A 115 -0.62 -11.45 14.62
CA ILE A 115 0.48 -11.60 13.65
C ILE A 115 -0.01 -11.22 12.25
N ILE A 116 -1.17 -11.74 11.84
CA ILE A 116 -1.75 -11.41 10.53
C ILE A 116 -2.02 -9.91 10.41
N ALA A 117 -2.64 -9.30 11.43
CA ALA A 117 -2.91 -7.86 11.46
C ALA A 117 -1.63 -7.03 11.38
N THR A 118 -0.57 -7.46 12.08
CA THR A 118 0.73 -6.78 12.05
C THR A 118 1.34 -6.81 10.66
N VAL A 119 1.32 -7.96 10.00
CA VAL A 119 1.86 -8.11 8.64
C VAL A 119 1.04 -7.29 7.64
N ALA A 120 -0.29 -7.37 7.71
CA ALA A 120 -1.20 -6.63 6.83
C ALA A 120 -1.07 -5.11 6.99
N ALA A 121 -1.05 -4.60 8.23
CA ALA A 121 -0.88 -3.18 8.52
C ALA A 121 0.47 -2.66 7.99
N ASN A 122 1.55 -3.43 8.18
CA ASN A 122 2.86 -3.07 7.64
C ASN A 122 2.87 -3.04 6.12
N ALA A 123 2.27 -4.03 5.45
CA ALA A 123 2.19 -4.07 4.00
C ALA A 123 1.42 -2.85 3.45
N LEU A 124 0.23 -2.59 3.98
CA LEU A 124 -0.60 -1.44 3.57
C LEU A 124 0.18 -0.12 3.72
N VAL A 125 0.71 0.16 4.91
CA VAL A 125 1.36 1.45 5.17
C VAL A 125 2.66 1.62 4.39
N ASN A 126 3.47 0.56 4.24
CA ASN A 126 4.75 0.66 3.54
C ASN A 126 4.59 0.75 2.01
N GLU A 127 3.58 0.09 1.44
CA GLU A 127 3.37 0.04 -0.02
C GLU A 127 2.44 1.16 -0.51
N ALA A 128 1.44 1.52 0.30
CA ALA A 128 0.36 2.42 -0.08
C ALA A 128 0.40 3.79 0.65
N GLY A 129 1.27 3.93 1.65
CA GLY A 129 1.49 5.16 2.42
C GLY A 129 0.64 5.26 3.69
N PRO A 130 0.97 6.21 4.58
CA PRO A 130 0.34 6.32 5.90
C PRO A 130 -1.11 6.79 5.84
N THR A 131 -1.54 7.52 4.81
CA THR A 131 -2.86 8.18 4.76
C THR A 131 -3.88 7.47 3.89
N LEU A 132 -3.50 6.45 3.11
CA LEU A 132 -4.41 5.83 2.14
C LEU A 132 -5.68 5.28 2.81
N HIS A 133 -5.52 4.60 3.95
CA HIS A 133 -6.65 4.03 4.69
C HIS A 133 -7.65 5.11 5.13
N ASN A 134 -7.14 6.24 5.65
CA ASN A 134 -8.00 7.35 6.06
C ASN A 134 -8.71 7.98 4.85
N ARG A 135 -8.00 8.20 3.74
CA ARG A 135 -8.57 8.76 2.52
C ARG A 135 -9.68 7.87 1.92
N LEU A 136 -9.43 6.57 1.80
CA LEU A 136 -10.41 5.64 1.26
C LEU A 136 -11.65 5.53 2.18
N ARG A 137 -11.45 5.60 3.50
CA ARG A 137 -12.55 5.65 4.47
C ARG A 137 -13.40 6.90 4.28
N GLU A 138 -12.78 8.07 4.12
CA GLU A 138 -13.48 9.34 3.83
C GLU A 138 -14.26 9.29 2.50
N GLU A 139 -13.66 8.73 1.45
CA GLU A 139 -14.25 8.71 0.10
C GLU A 139 -15.36 7.66 -0.07
N THR A 140 -15.29 6.53 0.64
CA THR A 140 -16.17 5.38 0.41
C THR A 140 -17.05 5.01 1.60
N GLY A 141 -16.73 5.50 2.80
CA GLY A 141 -17.35 5.05 4.05
C GLY A 141 -16.94 3.64 4.49
N ALA A 142 -16.03 2.99 3.79
CA ALA A 142 -15.57 1.64 4.11
C ALA A 142 -14.78 1.60 5.43
N SER A 143 -14.93 0.52 6.17
CA SER A 143 -14.11 0.20 7.34
C SER A 143 -12.66 -0.08 6.94
N VAL A 144 -11.71 0.06 7.88
CA VAL A 144 -10.30 -0.31 7.63
C VAL A 144 -10.15 -1.79 7.28
N GLY A 145 -11.01 -2.66 7.82
CA GLY A 145 -11.06 -4.08 7.43
C GLY A 145 -11.37 -4.26 5.93
N GLU A 146 -12.41 -3.60 5.42
CA GLU A 146 -12.76 -3.64 3.99
C GLU A 146 -11.67 -3.03 3.11
N ILE A 147 -11.03 -1.94 3.56
CA ILE A 147 -9.93 -1.31 2.84
C ILE A 147 -8.72 -2.25 2.74
N VAL A 148 -8.36 -2.91 3.84
CA VAL A 148 -7.26 -3.87 3.87
C VAL A 148 -7.57 -5.09 3.00
N ARG A 149 -8.82 -5.58 3.05
CA ARG A 149 -9.31 -6.65 2.18
C ARG A 149 -9.13 -6.27 0.70
N ALA A 150 -9.59 -5.08 0.32
CA ALA A 150 -9.46 -4.57 -1.05
C ALA A 150 -7.98 -4.43 -1.47
N PHE A 151 -7.15 -3.87 -0.59
CA PHE A 151 -5.71 -3.75 -0.79
C PHE A 151 -5.05 -5.11 -1.05
N ILE A 152 -5.34 -6.13 -0.22
CA ILE A 152 -4.78 -7.47 -0.40
C ILE A 152 -5.27 -8.10 -1.72
N ILE A 153 -6.55 -7.99 -2.05
CA ILE A 153 -7.08 -8.52 -3.33
C ILE A 153 -6.33 -7.89 -4.51
N VAL A 154 -6.21 -6.57 -4.55
CA VAL A 154 -5.51 -5.84 -5.61
C VAL A 154 -4.05 -6.25 -5.68
N ARG A 155 -3.36 -6.29 -4.53
CA ARG A 155 -1.95 -6.68 -4.46
C ARG A 155 -1.69 -8.03 -5.11
N GLU A 156 -2.58 -8.98 -4.91
CA GLU A 156 -2.44 -10.35 -5.41
C GLU A 156 -2.90 -10.50 -6.85
N VAL A 157 -4.06 -9.94 -7.21
CA VAL A 157 -4.61 -10.01 -8.57
C VAL A 157 -3.65 -9.41 -9.60
N TYR A 158 -2.91 -8.36 -9.23
CA TYR A 158 -1.97 -7.69 -10.12
C TYR A 158 -0.51 -8.15 -9.94
N GLY A 159 -0.23 -9.15 -9.10
CA GLY A 159 1.13 -9.65 -8.91
C GLY A 159 2.12 -8.61 -8.35
N MET A 160 1.62 -7.61 -7.62
CA MET A 160 2.41 -6.48 -7.12
C MET A 160 3.66 -6.85 -6.32
N PRO A 161 3.66 -7.93 -5.50
CA PRO A 161 4.85 -8.31 -4.74
C PRO A 161 6.02 -8.69 -5.64
N GLY A 162 5.74 -9.41 -6.73
CA GLY A 162 6.76 -9.81 -7.71
C GLY A 162 7.38 -8.59 -8.38
N ILE A 163 6.55 -7.67 -8.87
CA ILE A 163 7.00 -6.42 -9.50
C ILE A 163 7.83 -5.58 -8.52
N ALA A 164 7.36 -5.47 -7.27
CA ALA A 164 8.08 -4.73 -6.24
C ALA A 164 9.45 -5.37 -5.93
N ASP A 165 9.54 -6.70 -5.92
CA ASP A 165 10.79 -7.43 -5.73
C ASP A 165 11.75 -7.24 -6.91
N GLU A 166 11.26 -7.32 -8.14
CA GLU A 166 12.04 -7.02 -9.35
C GLU A 166 12.64 -5.61 -9.31
N ILE A 167 11.85 -4.60 -8.97
CA ILE A 167 12.34 -3.22 -8.78
C ILE A 167 13.40 -3.17 -7.68
N ASN A 168 13.25 -3.92 -6.57
CA ASN A 168 14.25 -3.95 -5.50
C ASN A 168 15.59 -4.52 -5.97
N THR A 169 15.60 -5.42 -6.97
CA THR A 169 16.85 -5.95 -7.56
C THR A 169 17.63 -4.93 -8.40
N LEU A 170 17.01 -3.75 -8.67
CA LEU A 170 17.64 -2.63 -9.37
C LEU A 170 18.44 -1.71 -8.43
N ASP A 171 18.55 -2.05 -7.15
CA ASP A 171 19.39 -1.32 -6.20
C ASP A 171 20.84 -1.24 -6.71
N ASN A 172 21.39 -0.02 -6.75
CA ASN A 172 22.69 0.31 -7.36
C ASN A 172 22.81 0.04 -8.88
N LYS A 173 21.72 -0.30 -9.59
CA LYS A 173 21.71 -0.46 -11.05
C LYS A 173 21.02 0.71 -11.76
N VAL A 174 20.00 1.30 -11.14
CA VAL A 174 19.32 2.51 -11.60
C VAL A 174 19.45 3.62 -10.55
N SER A 175 19.13 4.85 -10.93
CA SER A 175 19.12 5.96 -9.97
C SER A 175 18.08 5.73 -8.87
N ALA A 176 18.38 6.20 -7.64
CA ALA A 176 17.43 6.09 -6.52
C ALA A 176 16.10 6.82 -6.82
N SER A 177 16.14 7.91 -7.60
CA SER A 177 14.95 8.61 -8.08
C SER A 177 14.10 7.74 -9.01
N THR A 178 14.71 7.07 -9.99
CA THR A 178 14.00 6.15 -10.91
C THR A 178 13.36 5.01 -10.13
N GLN A 179 14.11 4.39 -9.22
CA GLN A 179 13.56 3.30 -8.40
C GLN A 179 12.40 3.77 -7.52
N THR A 180 12.51 4.97 -6.92
CA THR A 180 11.45 5.61 -6.14
C THR A 180 10.22 5.81 -7.03
N GLU A 181 10.38 6.35 -8.23
CA GLU A 181 9.30 6.61 -9.17
C GLU A 181 8.55 5.33 -9.60
N MET A 182 9.26 4.22 -9.82
CA MET A 182 8.63 2.93 -10.13
C MET A 182 7.78 2.41 -8.96
N HIS A 183 8.28 2.54 -7.72
CA HIS A 183 7.51 2.20 -6.51
C HIS A 183 6.31 3.12 -6.30
N LEU A 184 6.42 4.41 -6.65
CA LEU A 184 5.30 5.34 -6.61
C LEU A 184 4.20 4.91 -7.61
N ALA A 185 4.57 4.54 -8.84
CA ALA A 185 3.60 4.06 -9.83
C ALA A 185 2.83 2.82 -9.33
N LEU A 186 3.51 1.87 -8.68
CA LEU A 186 2.88 0.73 -8.00
C LEU A 186 1.89 1.18 -6.93
N SER A 187 2.32 2.10 -6.06
CA SER A 187 1.50 2.64 -4.98
C SER A 187 0.22 3.34 -5.50
N ASP A 188 0.33 4.10 -6.60
CA ASP A 188 -0.83 4.74 -7.24
C ASP A 188 -1.79 3.73 -7.85
N MET A 189 -1.25 2.68 -8.49
CA MET A 189 -2.06 1.61 -9.04
C MET A 189 -2.82 0.88 -7.93
N ILE A 190 -2.15 0.53 -6.83
CA ILE A 190 -2.77 -0.09 -5.66
C ILE A 190 -3.90 0.79 -5.12
N ALA A 191 -3.64 2.08 -4.90
CA ALA A 191 -4.64 3.01 -4.39
C ALA A 191 -5.86 3.11 -5.32
N ALA A 192 -5.62 3.28 -6.62
CA ALA A 192 -6.68 3.45 -7.61
C ALA A 192 -7.55 2.19 -7.76
N GLN A 193 -6.93 1.00 -7.82
CA GLN A 193 -7.71 -0.25 -7.96
C GLN A 193 -8.42 -0.62 -6.66
N SER A 194 -7.83 -0.31 -5.49
CA SER A 194 -8.50 -0.54 -4.20
C SER A 194 -9.75 0.32 -4.09
N LEU A 195 -9.68 1.60 -4.47
CA LEU A 195 -10.83 2.48 -4.54
C LEU A 195 -11.93 1.93 -5.48
N ARG A 196 -11.57 1.52 -6.71
CA ARG A 196 -12.53 0.95 -7.65
C ARG A 196 -13.22 -0.30 -7.10
N LEU A 197 -12.45 -1.17 -6.44
CA LEU A 197 -12.99 -2.39 -5.86
C LEU A 197 -13.99 -2.08 -4.73
N LEU A 198 -13.68 -1.11 -3.88
CA LEU A 198 -14.57 -0.63 -2.82
C LEU A 198 -15.86 -0.02 -3.39
N GLN A 199 -15.76 0.79 -4.43
CA GLN A 199 -16.91 1.38 -5.13
C GLN A 199 -17.79 0.33 -5.84
N GLY A 200 -17.23 -0.84 -6.17
CA GLY A 200 -17.95 -1.95 -6.79
C GLY A 200 -18.91 -2.71 -5.86
N GLY A 201 -18.92 -2.41 -4.56
CA GLY A 201 -19.97 -2.84 -3.63
C GLY A 201 -20.01 -4.34 -3.30
N GLY A 202 -18.89 -5.06 -3.39
CA GLY A 202 -18.83 -6.50 -3.15
C GLY A 202 -18.14 -6.87 -1.83
N ASN A 203 -18.84 -7.58 -0.94
CA ASN A 203 -18.25 -8.18 0.26
C ASN A 203 -17.83 -9.65 0.02
N ARG A 204 -16.95 -9.86 -0.96
CA ARG A 204 -16.39 -11.19 -1.26
C ARG A 204 -15.23 -11.50 -0.32
N SER A 205 -15.03 -12.77 0.01
CA SER A 205 -13.78 -13.20 0.65
C SER A 205 -12.60 -12.91 -0.28
N ILE A 206 -11.40 -12.81 0.31
CA ILE A 206 -10.20 -12.48 -0.47
C ILE A 206 -9.93 -13.57 -1.51
N GLY A 207 -10.04 -14.84 -1.13
CA GLY A 207 -9.83 -15.97 -2.03
C GLY A 207 -10.81 -16.00 -3.21
N GLU A 208 -12.10 -15.74 -2.96
CA GLU A 208 -13.12 -15.70 -4.02
C GLU A 208 -12.88 -14.56 -5.00
N ALA A 209 -12.54 -13.37 -4.49
CA ALA A 209 -12.26 -12.22 -5.35
C ALA A 209 -11.02 -12.46 -6.23
N ILE A 210 -9.98 -13.08 -5.70
CA ILE A 210 -8.77 -13.41 -6.47
C ILE A 210 -9.07 -14.44 -7.54
N ALA A 211 -9.82 -15.51 -7.20
CA ALA A 211 -10.24 -16.52 -8.18
C ALA A 211 -11.11 -15.93 -9.29
N LEU A 212 -11.95 -14.93 -8.97
CA LEU A 212 -12.81 -14.26 -9.94
C LEU A 212 -12.04 -13.29 -10.84
N TYR A 213 -11.20 -12.42 -10.26
CA TYR A 213 -10.58 -11.31 -10.99
C TYR A 213 -9.22 -11.67 -11.60
N GLY A 214 -8.44 -12.55 -10.96
CA GLY A 214 -7.09 -12.92 -11.40
C GLY A 214 -7.02 -13.34 -12.87
N PRO A 215 -7.78 -14.36 -13.31
CA PRO A 215 -7.76 -14.80 -14.70
C PRO A 215 -8.19 -13.71 -15.69
N GLY A 216 -9.07 -12.79 -15.27
CA GLY A 216 -9.51 -11.67 -16.09
C GLY A 216 -8.39 -10.64 -16.30
N VAL A 217 -7.67 -10.30 -15.23
CA VAL A 217 -6.54 -9.38 -15.28
C VAL A 217 -5.39 -9.96 -16.10
N GLU A 218 -5.07 -11.25 -15.96
CA GLU A 218 -4.06 -11.92 -16.79
C GLU A 218 -4.41 -11.88 -18.29
N ARG A 219 -5.67 -12.16 -18.66
CA ARG A 219 -6.12 -12.07 -20.06
C ARG A 219 -6.05 -10.64 -20.60
N ILE A 220 -6.45 -9.65 -19.79
CA ILE A 220 -6.36 -8.24 -20.19
C ILE A 220 -4.89 -7.83 -20.38
N ALA A 221 -4.00 -8.20 -19.46
CA ALA A 221 -2.57 -7.94 -19.57
C ALA A 221 -1.98 -8.57 -20.85
N ALA A 222 -2.32 -9.82 -21.15
CA ALA A 222 -1.85 -10.53 -22.35
C ALA A 222 -2.37 -9.92 -23.66
N THR A 223 -3.49 -9.19 -23.62
CA THR A 223 -4.12 -8.57 -24.80
C THR A 223 -4.04 -7.04 -24.78
N ALA A 224 -3.28 -6.45 -23.85
CA ALA A 224 -3.31 -5.02 -23.56
C ALA A 224 -3.03 -4.18 -24.82
N ASP A 225 -2.05 -4.59 -25.63
CA ASP A 225 -1.71 -3.95 -26.91
C ASP A 225 -2.86 -3.91 -27.93
N GLY A 226 -3.80 -4.85 -27.85
CA GLY A 226 -4.98 -4.91 -28.72
C GLY A 226 -6.19 -4.11 -28.19
N VAL A 227 -6.22 -3.80 -26.90
CA VAL A 227 -7.42 -3.27 -26.21
C VAL A 227 -7.27 -1.80 -25.85
N ILE A 228 -6.05 -1.33 -25.56
CA ILE A 228 -5.83 0.06 -25.15
C ILE A 228 -5.87 1.02 -26.34
N THR A 229 -6.34 2.25 -26.09
CA THR A 229 -6.43 3.31 -27.10
C THR A 229 -5.05 3.73 -27.61
N ASP A 230 -4.97 4.30 -28.83
CA ASP A 230 -3.68 4.80 -29.37
C ASP A 230 -3.03 5.85 -28.47
N PHE A 231 -3.83 6.65 -27.77
CA PHE A 231 -3.33 7.58 -26.76
C PHE A 231 -2.63 6.85 -25.61
N SER A 232 -3.25 5.79 -25.09
CA SER A 232 -2.69 4.94 -24.05
C SER A 232 -1.43 4.21 -24.53
N LYS A 233 -1.40 3.72 -25.78
CA LYS A 233 -0.21 3.08 -26.38
C LYS A 233 0.98 4.03 -26.44
N LYS A 234 0.76 5.25 -26.92
CA LYS A 234 1.81 6.28 -27.01
C LYS A 234 2.36 6.62 -25.62
N ARG A 235 1.47 6.79 -24.63
CA ARG A 235 1.87 7.08 -23.25
C ARG A 235 2.64 5.93 -22.61
N LEU A 236 2.21 4.69 -22.83
CA LEU A 236 2.92 3.50 -22.37
C LEU A 236 4.30 3.42 -23.02
N ALA A 237 4.38 3.50 -24.35
CA ALA A 237 5.64 3.44 -25.09
C ALA A 237 6.64 4.54 -24.68
N GLN A 238 6.15 5.77 -24.49
CA GLN A 238 6.98 6.86 -23.98
C GLN A 238 7.51 6.53 -22.58
N ARG A 239 6.63 6.06 -21.69
CA ARG A 239 7.02 5.75 -20.32
C ARG A 239 8.00 4.57 -20.23
N SER A 240 7.79 3.53 -21.03
CA SER A 240 8.71 2.40 -21.12
C SER A 240 10.08 2.85 -21.64
N ALA A 241 10.12 3.74 -22.65
CA ALA A 241 11.37 4.27 -23.16
C ALA A 241 12.13 5.07 -22.09
N GLU A 242 11.44 5.97 -21.36
CA GLU A 242 12.04 6.73 -20.24
C GLU A 242 12.65 5.80 -19.17
N LEU A 243 11.96 4.71 -18.83
CA LEU A 243 12.45 3.75 -17.84
C LEU A 243 13.64 2.92 -18.36
N ILE A 244 13.61 2.51 -19.63
CA ILE A 244 14.70 1.78 -20.27
C ILE A 244 15.95 2.67 -20.37
N ASP A 245 15.79 3.92 -20.78
CA ASP A 245 16.89 4.91 -20.85
C ASP A 245 17.48 5.18 -19.46
N ALA A 246 16.67 5.08 -18.41
CA ALA A 246 17.10 5.16 -17.01
C ALA A 246 17.73 3.84 -16.47
N GLY A 247 17.85 2.80 -17.30
CA GLY A 247 18.52 1.54 -16.98
C GLY A 247 17.61 0.41 -16.47
N ALA A 248 16.28 0.58 -16.53
CA ALA A 248 15.36 -0.49 -16.16
C ALA A 248 15.34 -1.61 -17.23
N PRO A 249 15.24 -2.89 -16.83
CA PRO A 249 15.03 -3.99 -17.77
C PRO A 249 13.76 -3.79 -18.59
N LYS A 250 13.82 -4.11 -19.88
CA LYS A 250 12.69 -3.94 -20.80
C LYS A 250 11.42 -4.67 -20.33
N GLU A 251 11.56 -5.87 -19.81
CA GLU A 251 10.43 -6.69 -19.32
C GLU A 251 9.68 -6.02 -18.16
N LEU A 252 10.38 -5.26 -17.31
CA LEU A 252 9.80 -4.54 -16.17
C LEU A 252 9.28 -3.15 -16.56
N ALA A 253 9.83 -2.57 -17.63
CA ALA A 253 9.43 -1.26 -18.13
C ALA A 253 8.16 -1.27 -19.00
N GLN A 254 7.74 -2.45 -19.47
CA GLN A 254 6.57 -2.68 -20.34
C GLN A 254 5.37 -3.15 -19.53
#